data_AF-A0A0G2A762-F1
#
_entry.id   AF-A0A0G2A762-F1
#
_cell.length_a   1.000
_cell.length_b   1.000
_cell.length_c   1.000
_cell.angle_alpha   90.00
_cell.angle_beta   90.00
_cell.angle_gamma   90.00
#
_symmetry.space_group_name_H-M   'P 1'
#
loop_
_entity.id
_entity.type
_entity.pdbx_description
1 polymer ?
#
loop_
_entity_poly.entity_id
_entity_poly.type
_entity_poly.pdbx_seq_one_letter_code
_entity_poly.pdbx_strand_id
1 'polypeptide(L)'
;GAFVQSKHHPIEGLKSGQEISLKEVMRHVVTSGQITFVPERFEKIYFSWIDNLRDWNISRQIWFGHQVPVWYKGEDIVVGETPEGDGWEQDPDVLETGYDIIFFWVARMILMTTFALGEVPFRTVYLHGLVRDEQGRKMSKSLDNIIDPLDVAEKYGTDAVRLALIIGSTPGQDKNLSEQKMKW
;
A
#
# COMPACT_ATOMS: atom_id res chain seq x y z
N GLY A 1 9.82 14.02 -20.44
CA GLY A 1 11.02 13.21 -20.72
C GLY A 1 10.56 11.85 -21.19
N ALA A 2 11.37 11.15 -21.99
CA ALA A 2 11.04 9.79 -22.41
C ALA A 2 11.04 8.85 -21.20
N PHE A 3 10.00 8.02 -21.09
CA PHE A 3 9.90 7.01 -20.04
C PHE A 3 10.96 5.93 -20.25
N VAL A 4 11.65 5.53 -19.18
CA VAL A 4 12.65 4.46 -19.19
C VAL A 4 12.08 3.28 -18.43
N GLN A 5 12.07 2.12 -19.06
CA GLN A 5 11.49 0.90 -18.50
C GLN A 5 12.52 0.08 -17.73
N SER A 6 12.10 -0.57 -16.64
CA SER A 6 12.93 -1.58 -15.96
C SER A 6 13.26 -2.73 -16.91
N LYS A 7 14.50 -3.23 -16.83
CA LYS A 7 14.94 -4.42 -17.58
C LYS A 7 14.38 -5.72 -16.99
N HIS A 8 14.05 -5.71 -15.71
CA HIS A 8 13.67 -6.90 -14.94
C HIS A 8 12.15 -6.97 -14.75
N HIS A 9 11.49 -5.83 -14.50
CA HIS A 9 10.05 -5.74 -14.25
C HIS A 9 9.39 -4.68 -15.13
N PRO A 10 9.28 -4.93 -16.44
CA PRO A 10 8.68 -3.97 -17.36
C PRO A 10 7.21 -3.75 -17.02
N ILE A 11 6.78 -2.48 -16.98
CA ILE A 11 5.35 -2.13 -16.92
C ILE A 11 4.68 -2.58 -18.22
N GLU A 12 3.74 -3.53 -18.12
CA GLU A 12 3.07 -4.10 -19.27
C GLU A 12 2.36 -3.01 -20.09
N GLY A 13 2.47 -3.08 -21.42
CA GLY A 13 1.82 -2.13 -22.34
C GLY A 13 2.54 -0.80 -22.56
N LEU A 14 3.64 -0.52 -21.83
CA LEU A 14 4.51 0.63 -22.10
C LEU A 14 5.80 0.19 -22.78
N LYS A 15 6.42 1.11 -23.53
CA LYS A 15 7.72 0.92 -24.18
C LYS A 15 8.75 1.89 -23.62
N SER A 16 9.97 1.41 -23.40
CA SER A 16 11.11 2.29 -23.10
C SER A 16 11.36 3.27 -24.26
N GLY A 17 11.61 4.53 -23.93
CA GLY A 17 11.78 5.62 -24.90
C GLY A 17 10.47 6.29 -25.33
N GLN A 18 9.30 5.82 -24.88
CA GLN A 18 8.02 6.43 -25.18
C GLN A 18 7.90 7.81 -24.52
N GLU A 19 7.43 8.81 -25.26
CA GLU A 19 7.06 10.10 -24.68
C GLU A 19 5.70 9.96 -23.99
N ILE A 20 5.75 9.79 -22.67
CA ILE A 20 4.57 9.66 -21.79
C ILE A 20 4.86 10.43 -20.49
N SER A 21 3.86 11.11 -19.96
CA SER A 21 4.00 11.79 -18.68
C SER A 21 3.95 10.78 -17.52
N LEU A 22 4.62 11.12 -16.40
CA LEU A 22 4.57 10.30 -15.19
C LEU A 22 3.13 10.09 -14.69
N LYS A 23 2.28 11.10 -14.86
CA LYS A 23 0.84 11.04 -14.56
C LYS A 23 0.13 9.94 -15.33
N GLU A 24 0.42 9.80 -16.62
CA GLU A 24 -0.17 8.76 -17.47
C GLU A 24 0.36 7.37 -17.10
N VAL A 25 1.65 7.23 -16.77
CA VAL A 25 2.22 5.97 -16.27
C VAL A 25 1.54 5.54 -14.97
N MET A 26 1.39 6.45 -14.01
CA MET A 26 0.73 6.20 -12.73
C MET A 26 -0.74 5.81 -12.86
N ARG A 27 -1.44 6.33 -13.87
CA ARG A 27 -2.81 5.91 -14.19
C ARG A 27 -2.80 4.52 -14.81
N HIS A 28 -1.91 4.30 -15.80
CA HIS A 28 -1.82 3.06 -16.56
C HIS A 28 -1.59 1.84 -15.67
N VAL A 29 -0.68 1.90 -14.70
CA VAL A 29 -0.39 0.77 -13.80
C VAL A 29 -1.60 0.32 -12.97
N VAL A 30 -2.54 1.22 -12.67
CA VAL A 30 -3.78 0.87 -11.97
C VAL A 30 -4.86 0.44 -12.96
N THR A 31 -5.05 1.18 -14.06
CA THR A 31 -6.08 0.84 -15.06
C THR A 31 -5.82 -0.47 -15.80
N SER A 32 -4.55 -0.88 -15.90
CA SER A 32 -4.16 -2.18 -16.48
C SER A 32 -4.27 -3.34 -15.48
N GLY A 33 -4.58 -3.08 -14.21
CA GLY A 33 -4.67 -4.10 -13.17
C GLY A 33 -3.32 -4.57 -12.60
N GLN A 34 -2.20 -3.98 -13.01
CA GLN A 34 -0.88 -4.29 -12.44
C GLN A 34 -0.81 -3.91 -10.95
N ILE A 35 -1.56 -2.89 -10.55
CA ILE A 35 -1.81 -2.51 -9.15
C ILE A 35 -3.33 -2.54 -8.91
N THR A 36 -3.78 -3.35 -7.97
CA THR A 36 -5.19 -3.46 -7.58
C THR A 36 -5.41 -2.89 -6.18
N PHE A 37 -6.46 -2.09 -6.00
CA PHE A 37 -6.83 -1.55 -4.68
C PHE A 37 -7.97 -2.36 -4.05
N VAL A 38 -7.83 -2.65 -2.77
CA VAL A 38 -8.85 -3.32 -1.96
C VAL A 38 -9.16 -2.44 -0.75
N PRO A 39 -10.38 -1.90 -0.60
CA PRO A 39 -11.51 -1.95 -1.55
C PRO A 39 -11.30 -1.12 -2.84
N GLU A 40 -11.88 -1.58 -3.95
CA GLU A 40 -11.83 -0.94 -5.29
C GLU A 40 -12.29 0.53 -5.31
N ARG A 41 -13.18 0.91 -4.39
CA ARG A 41 -13.69 2.30 -4.32
C ARG A 41 -12.58 3.35 -4.13
N PHE A 42 -11.44 2.96 -3.55
CA PHE A 42 -10.30 3.85 -3.35
C PHE A 42 -9.55 4.20 -4.63
N GLU A 43 -9.77 3.46 -5.73
CA GLU A 43 -9.21 3.83 -7.04
C GLU A 43 -9.70 5.19 -7.50
N LYS A 44 -10.99 5.51 -7.30
CA LYS A 44 -11.55 6.82 -7.65
C LYS A 44 -10.87 7.96 -6.88
N ILE A 45 -10.54 7.71 -5.61
CA ILE A 45 -9.85 8.64 -4.73
C ILE A 45 -8.42 8.85 -5.24
N TYR A 46 -7.72 7.75 -5.54
CA TYR A 46 -6.39 7.76 -6.14
C TYR A 46 -6.35 8.53 -7.47
N PHE A 47 -7.25 8.22 -8.41
CA PHE A 47 -7.33 8.92 -9.71
C PHE A 47 -7.66 10.40 -9.56
N SER A 48 -8.60 10.76 -8.68
CA SER A 48 -8.92 12.15 -8.40
C SER A 48 -7.69 12.95 -7.93
N TRP A 49 -6.82 12.33 -7.13
CA TRP A 49 -5.58 12.97 -6.70
C TRP A 49 -4.55 13.09 -7.82
N ILE A 50 -4.33 12.03 -8.61
CA ILE A 50 -3.44 12.09 -9.77
C ILE A 50 -3.89 13.19 -10.73
N ASP A 51 -5.20 13.31 -10.93
CA ASP A 51 -5.77 14.25 -11.87
C ASP A 51 -5.51 15.72 -11.48
N ASN A 52 -5.37 15.98 -10.18
CA ASN A 52 -5.09 17.29 -9.61
C ASN A 52 -3.64 17.46 -9.14
N LEU A 53 -2.75 16.54 -9.51
CA LEU A 53 -1.35 16.56 -9.10
C LEU A 53 -0.66 17.83 -9.61
N ARG A 54 -0.03 18.56 -8.70
CA ARG A 54 0.88 19.69 -8.99
C ARG A 54 2.31 19.24 -8.77
N ASP A 55 3.26 20.02 -9.29
CA ASP A 55 4.68 19.81 -9.09
C ASP A 55 5.00 19.59 -7.61
N TRP A 56 5.50 18.40 -7.32
CA TRP A 56 5.80 18.00 -5.97
C TRP A 56 7.22 18.45 -5.61
N ASN A 57 7.35 19.25 -4.56
CA ASN A 57 8.65 19.58 -3.99
C ASN A 57 9.33 18.32 -3.40
N ILE A 58 10.31 17.80 -4.14
CA ILE A 58 11.11 16.61 -3.79
C ILE A 58 12.38 16.94 -2.99
N SER A 59 12.52 18.17 -2.48
CA SER A 59 13.72 18.55 -1.70
C SER A 59 13.87 17.76 -0.39
N ARG A 60 12.85 16.98 -0.02
CA ARG A 60 12.87 16.05 1.10
C ARG A 60 13.13 14.64 0.60
N GLN A 61 14.25 14.06 1.01
CA GLN A 61 14.62 12.68 0.71
C GLN A 61 13.73 11.74 1.52
N ILE A 62 12.66 11.27 0.91
CA ILE A 62 11.76 10.29 1.49
C ILE A 62 11.72 9.10 0.51
N TRP A 63 12.40 8.02 0.88
CA TRP A 63 12.44 6.76 0.12
C TRP A 63 11.68 5.71 0.92
N PHE A 64 10.59 5.16 0.37
CA PHE A 64 9.85 4.11 1.05
C PHE A 64 9.48 2.97 0.11
N GLY A 65 9.92 1.78 0.52
CA GLY A 65 9.57 0.46 0.02
C GLY A 65 10.16 0.11 -1.34
N HIS A 66 10.84 -1.03 -1.38
CA HIS A 66 11.12 -1.78 -2.59
C HIS A 66 10.34 -3.08 -2.47
N GLN A 67 9.91 -3.61 -3.60
CA GLN A 67 9.30 -4.93 -3.61
C GLN A 67 10.27 -5.93 -2.98
N VAL A 68 9.75 -6.84 -2.16
CA VAL A 68 10.58 -7.86 -1.52
C VAL A 68 11.16 -8.74 -2.64
N PRO A 69 12.50 -8.91 -2.70
CA PRO A 69 13.14 -9.58 -3.82
C PRO A 69 13.05 -11.11 -3.67
N VAL A 70 11.84 -11.66 -3.61
CA VAL A 70 11.57 -13.11 -3.49
C VAL A 70 10.93 -13.62 -4.77
N TRP A 71 11.38 -14.78 -5.23
CA TRP A 71 11.01 -15.39 -6.50
C TRP A 71 10.64 -16.85 -6.31
N TYR A 72 9.59 -17.29 -7.00
CA TYR A 72 9.08 -18.65 -6.98
C TYR A 72 9.15 -19.27 -8.36
N LYS A 73 9.46 -20.57 -8.41
CA LYS A 73 9.33 -21.41 -9.59
C LYS A 73 8.96 -22.83 -9.16
N GLY A 74 7.66 -23.10 -9.10
CA GLY A 74 7.17 -24.35 -8.51
C GLY A 74 7.45 -24.38 -7.00
N GLU A 75 8.28 -25.32 -6.55
CA GLU A 75 8.73 -25.41 -5.14
C GLU A 75 10.03 -24.63 -4.87
N ASP A 76 10.71 -24.15 -5.91
CA ASP A 76 11.96 -23.41 -5.77
C ASP A 76 11.71 -21.97 -5.33
N ILE A 77 12.49 -21.49 -4.35
CA ILE A 77 12.44 -20.13 -3.82
C ILE A 77 13.83 -19.50 -3.91
N VAL A 78 13.92 -18.30 -4.49
CA VAL A 78 15.15 -17.49 -4.53
C VAL A 78 14.89 -16.14 -3.88
N VAL A 79 15.83 -15.70 -3.03
CA VAL A 79 15.79 -14.37 -2.39
C VAL A 79 17.01 -13.58 -2.87
N GLY A 80 16.80 -12.44 -3.54
CA GLY A 80 17.85 -11.59 -4.08
C GLY A 80 17.56 -11.11 -5.50
N GLU A 81 18.62 -10.96 -6.30
CA GLU A 81 18.49 -10.51 -7.69
C GLU A 81 17.58 -11.42 -8.51
N THR A 82 16.98 -10.86 -9.57
CA THR A 82 16.14 -11.62 -10.52
C THR A 82 16.89 -12.85 -11.02
N PRO A 83 16.40 -14.08 -10.74
CA PRO A 83 17.06 -15.30 -11.19
C PRO A 83 17.09 -15.38 -12.71
N GLU A 84 18.16 -15.93 -13.28
CA GLU A 84 18.24 -16.16 -14.72
C GLU A 84 17.28 -17.28 -15.17
N GLY A 85 16.67 -17.10 -16.34
CA GLY A 85 15.79 -18.07 -16.99
C GLY A 85 14.29 -17.74 -16.91
N ASP A 86 13.49 -18.41 -17.75
CA ASP A 86 12.05 -18.16 -17.83
C ASP A 86 11.27 -18.90 -16.73
N GLY A 87 10.09 -18.36 -16.38
CA GLY A 87 9.12 -18.99 -15.47
C GLY A 87 9.32 -18.72 -13.99
N TRP A 88 10.15 -17.73 -13.63
CA TRP A 88 10.20 -17.19 -12.27
C TRP A 88 9.09 -16.17 -12.06
N GLU A 89 8.33 -16.33 -10.99
CA GLU A 89 7.30 -15.38 -10.57
C GLU A 89 7.75 -14.70 -9.29
N GLN A 90 7.79 -13.37 -9.29
CA GLN A 90 8.11 -12.61 -8.08
C GLN A 90 6.94 -12.64 -7.09
N ASP A 91 7.25 -12.63 -5.79
CA ASP A 91 6.25 -12.64 -4.72
C ASP A 91 5.17 -11.58 -4.94
N PRO A 92 3.88 -11.97 -4.85
CA PRO A 92 2.78 -11.03 -4.94
C PRO A 92 2.72 -10.18 -3.65
N ASP A 93 3.48 -9.09 -3.64
CA ASP A 93 3.52 -8.18 -2.51
C ASP A 93 2.18 -7.45 -2.29
N VAL A 94 1.74 -7.45 -1.02
CA VAL A 94 0.59 -6.67 -0.55
C VAL A 94 1.11 -5.49 0.29
N LEU A 95 0.79 -4.28 -0.15
CA LEU A 95 0.93 -3.09 0.71
C LEU A 95 -0.33 -2.94 1.55
N GLU A 96 -0.23 -3.24 2.85
CA GLU A 96 -1.27 -2.97 3.83
C GLU A 96 -1.05 -1.61 4.51
N THR A 97 -2.07 -0.75 4.52
CA THR A 97 -2.01 0.55 5.22
C THR A 97 -3.39 1.16 5.44
N GLY A 98 -3.49 2.14 6.33
CA GLY A 98 -4.68 2.96 6.51
C GLY A 98 -4.95 3.83 5.27
N TYR A 99 -6.21 4.04 4.93
CA TYR A 99 -6.58 4.87 3.77
C TYR A 99 -6.19 6.36 3.92
N ASP A 100 -5.89 6.83 5.13
CA ASP A 100 -5.59 8.24 5.38
C ASP A 100 -4.24 8.69 4.80
N ILE A 101 -3.35 7.74 4.50
CA ILE A 101 -2.06 8.02 3.87
C ILE A 101 -1.98 7.57 2.40
N ILE A 102 -3.11 7.26 1.74
CA ILE A 102 -3.14 6.86 0.32
C ILE A 102 -2.39 7.85 -0.60
N PHE A 103 -2.53 9.16 -0.36
CA PHE A 103 -1.88 10.19 -1.16
C PHE A 103 -0.45 10.50 -0.72
N PHE A 104 -0.21 10.47 0.58
CA PHE A 104 1.09 10.82 1.16
C PHE A 104 2.10 9.67 1.05
N TRP A 105 1.61 8.45 0.87
CA TRP A 105 2.42 7.24 0.89
C TRP A 105 2.23 6.44 -0.40
N VAL A 106 1.08 5.78 -0.55
CA VAL A 106 0.84 4.82 -1.64
C VAL A 106 1.08 5.45 -3.02
N ALA A 107 0.45 6.60 -3.29
CA ALA A 107 0.59 7.28 -4.58
C ALA A 107 2.02 7.75 -4.84
N ARG A 108 2.76 8.12 -3.79
CA ARG A 108 4.14 8.58 -3.91
C ARG A 108 5.12 7.44 -4.12
N MET A 109 4.86 6.27 -3.54
CA MET A 109 5.62 5.05 -3.85
C MET A 109 5.46 4.70 -5.32
N ILE A 110 4.22 4.68 -5.82
CA ILE A 110 3.95 4.42 -7.25
C ILE A 110 4.66 5.45 -8.12
N LEU A 111 4.56 6.74 -7.78
CA LEU A 111 5.25 7.82 -8.50
C LEU A 111 6.76 7.62 -8.56
N MET A 112 7.40 7.39 -7.41
CA MET A 112 8.86 7.30 -7.33
C MET A 112 9.40 6.03 -7.97
N THR A 113 8.76 4.88 -7.76
CA THR A 113 9.20 3.61 -8.37
C THR A 113 9.01 3.63 -9.88
N THR A 114 7.88 4.13 -10.38
CA THR A 114 7.67 4.27 -11.83
C THR A 114 8.61 5.30 -12.46
N PHE A 115 8.99 6.35 -11.73
CA PHE A 115 9.95 7.35 -12.22
C PHE A 115 11.40 6.87 -12.20
N ALA A 116 11.84 6.30 -11.08
CA ALA A 116 13.25 5.96 -10.85
C ALA A 116 13.64 4.59 -11.41
N LEU A 117 12.74 3.62 -11.32
CA LEU A 117 13.00 2.23 -11.68
C LEU A 117 12.22 1.79 -12.92
N GLY A 118 11.07 2.41 -13.21
CA GLY A 118 10.25 2.06 -14.36
C GLY A 118 9.50 0.74 -14.18
N GLU A 119 9.14 0.41 -12.94
CA GLU A 119 8.42 -0.79 -12.50
C GLU A 119 7.33 -0.47 -11.46
N VAL A 120 6.47 -1.45 -11.15
CA VAL A 120 5.43 -1.32 -10.11
C VAL A 120 5.98 -1.74 -8.74
N PRO A 121 5.71 -1.00 -7.65
CA PRO A 121 6.27 -1.30 -6.33
C PRO A 121 5.59 -2.44 -5.57
N PHE A 122 4.32 -2.71 -5.85
CA PHE A 122 3.48 -3.73 -5.20
C PHE A 122 2.29 -4.02 -6.11
N ARG A 123 1.73 -5.24 -6.03
CA ARG A 123 0.60 -5.65 -6.90
C ARG A 123 -0.75 -5.38 -6.28
N THR A 124 -0.86 -5.50 -4.95
CA THR A 124 -2.11 -5.29 -4.23
C THR A 124 -1.94 -4.23 -3.14
N VAL A 125 -2.85 -3.27 -3.09
CA VAL A 125 -2.93 -2.29 -2.00
C VAL A 125 -4.17 -2.59 -1.17
N TYR A 126 -3.98 -3.09 0.04
CA TYR A 126 -5.04 -3.30 0.99
C TYR A 126 -5.16 -2.08 1.92
N LEU A 127 -6.28 -1.37 1.81
CA LEU A 127 -6.58 -0.20 2.60
C LEU A 127 -7.55 -0.56 3.72
N HIS A 128 -7.05 -0.62 4.95
CA HIS A 128 -7.90 -0.78 6.12
C HIS A 128 -8.45 0.59 6.60
N GLY A 129 -9.54 0.54 7.39
CA GLY A 129 -10.05 1.73 8.04
C GLY A 129 -9.24 2.10 9.29
N LEU A 130 -9.55 3.27 9.84
CA LEU A 130 -8.93 3.75 11.07
C LEU A 130 -9.63 3.17 12.29
N VAL A 131 -8.84 2.85 13.31
CA VAL A 131 -9.39 2.56 14.63
C VAL A 131 -9.79 3.88 15.28
N ARG A 132 -11.03 3.93 15.74
CA ARG A 132 -11.65 5.09 16.38
C ARG A 132 -11.98 4.77 17.82
N ASP A 133 -12.14 5.80 18.64
CA ASP A 133 -12.67 5.63 19.99
C ASP A 133 -14.15 5.17 19.95
N GLU A 134 -14.71 4.88 21.13
CA GLU A 134 -16.11 4.43 21.27
C GLU A 134 -17.11 5.43 20.63
N GLN A 135 -16.80 6.73 20.67
CA GLN A 135 -17.61 7.80 20.12
C GLN A 135 -17.39 8.04 18.60
N GLY A 136 -16.49 7.27 17.96
CA GLY A 136 -16.18 7.39 16.54
C GLY A 136 -15.20 8.53 16.20
N ARG A 137 -14.49 9.08 17.18
CA ARG A 137 -13.45 10.10 16.93
C ARG A 137 -12.14 9.41 16.58
N LYS A 138 -11.34 10.04 15.71
CA LYS A 138 -9.99 9.57 15.40
C LYS A 138 -9.18 9.60 16.69
N MET A 139 -8.49 8.49 17.01
CA MET A 139 -7.62 8.45 18.17
C MET A 139 -6.44 9.40 17.98
N SER A 140 -6.17 10.23 18.99
CA SER A 140 -5.08 11.20 18.96
C SER A 140 -4.56 11.51 20.37
N LYS A 141 -3.27 11.84 20.45
CA LYS A 141 -2.63 12.18 21.72
C LYS A 141 -3.24 13.42 22.38
N SER A 142 -3.78 14.34 21.58
CA SER A 142 -4.38 15.59 22.08
C SER A 142 -5.79 15.41 22.64
N LEU A 143 -6.49 14.35 22.25
CA LEU A 143 -7.85 14.05 22.72
C LEU A 143 -7.87 13.09 23.91
N ASP A 144 -6.70 12.62 24.35
CA ASP A 144 -6.53 11.65 25.44
C ASP A 144 -7.45 10.43 25.30
N ASN A 145 -7.73 10.02 24.06
CA ASN A 145 -8.66 8.95 23.70
C ASN A 145 -7.93 7.73 23.12
N ILE A 146 -6.64 7.59 23.44
CA ILE A 146 -5.81 6.47 23.00
C ILE A 146 -5.99 5.31 23.97
N ILE A 147 -6.21 4.12 23.42
CA ILE A 147 -6.09 2.88 24.15
C ILE A 147 -4.69 2.33 23.87
N ASP A 148 -3.86 2.21 24.90
CA ASP A 148 -2.52 1.62 24.76
C ASP A 148 -2.65 0.11 24.47
N PRO A 149 -2.12 -0.39 23.34
CA PRO A 149 -2.21 -1.80 23.00
C PRO A 149 -1.53 -2.72 24.02
N LEU A 150 -0.50 -2.25 24.74
CA LEU A 150 0.20 -3.03 25.75
C LEU A 150 -0.67 -3.21 27.00
N ASP A 151 -1.31 -2.13 27.45
CA ASP A 151 -2.19 -2.17 28.62
C ASP A 151 -3.36 -3.13 28.41
N VAL A 152 -3.99 -3.10 27.23
CA VAL A 152 -5.09 -4.02 26.92
C VAL A 152 -4.63 -5.45 26.65
N ALA A 153 -3.42 -5.64 26.12
CA ALA A 153 -2.85 -6.96 25.95
C ALA A 153 -2.51 -7.61 27.30
N GLU A 154 -2.01 -6.83 28.26
CA GLU A 154 -1.77 -7.30 29.62
C GLU A 154 -3.10 -7.63 30.34
N LYS A 155 -4.12 -6.79 30.15
CA LYS A 155 -5.43 -6.95 30.83
C LYS A 155 -6.30 -8.07 30.27
N TYR A 156 -6.31 -8.27 28.95
CA TYR A 156 -7.25 -9.17 28.26
C TYR A 156 -6.55 -10.28 27.45
N GLY A 157 -5.23 -10.23 27.29
CA GLY A 157 -4.45 -11.14 26.47
C GLY A 157 -4.25 -10.64 25.04
N THR A 158 -3.07 -10.89 24.47
CA THR A 158 -2.71 -10.44 23.11
C THR A 158 -3.65 -10.98 22.04
N ASP A 159 -4.07 -12.24 22.15
CA ASP A 159 -4.97 -12.86 21.17
C ASP A 159 -6.37 -12.23 21.20
N ALA A 160 -6.88 -11.90 22.39
CA ALA A 160 -8.16 -11.20 22.54
C ALA A 160 -8.13 -9.83 21.85
N VAL A 161 -7.03 -9.08 21.99
CA VAL A 161 -6.84 -7.78 21.33
C VAL A 161 -6.76 -7.94 19.81
N ARG A 162 -5.99 -8.92 19.31
CA ARG A 162 -5.88 -9.20 17.86
C ARG A 162 -7.23 -9.58 17.26
N LEU A 163 -7.96 -10.50 17.90
CA LEU A 163 -9.30 -10.90 17.48
C LEU A 163 -10.27 -9.72 17.53
N ALA A 164 -10.22 -8.92 18.59
CA ALA A 164 -11.03 -7.72 18.71
C ALA A 164 -10.74 -6.68 17.62
N LEU A 165 -9.53 -6.63 17.04
CA LEU A 165 -9.21 -5.76 15.90
C LEU A 165 -9.68 -6.34 14.57
N ILE A 166 -9.56 -7.65 14.36
CA ILE A 166 -9.88 -8.33 13.08
C ILE A 166 -11.38 -8.63 12.95
N ILE A 167 -12.06 -9.01 14.02
CA ILE A 167 -13.46 -9.47 13.95
C ILE A 167 -14.38 -8.29 13.63
N GLY A 168 -15.08 -8.35 12.51
CA GLY A 168 -15.96 -7.27 12.06
C GLY A 168 -15.21 -6.04 11.54
N SER A 169 -13.90 -6.14 11.22
CA SER A 169 -13.23 -5.14 10.39
C SER A 169 -13.47 -5.47 8.91
N THR A 170 -14.35 -4.73 8.27
CA THR A 170 -14.49 -4.76 6.81
C THR A 170 -13.37 -3.91 6.19
N PRO A 171 -12.71 -4.37 5.12
CA PRO A 171 -11.69 -3.57 4.44
C PRO A 171 -12.17 -2.14 4.15
N GLY A 172 -11.34 -1.16 4.47
CA GLY A 172 -11.62 0.26 4.26
C GLY A 172 -12.68 0.89 5.17
N GLN A 173 -13.26 0.16 6.12
CA GLN A 173 -14.23 0.71 7.08
C GLN A 173 -13.59 0.96 8.44
N ASP A 174 -13.89 2.13 8.99
CA ASP A 174 -13.41 2.49 10.32
C ASP A 174 -14.08 1.63 11.39
N LYS A 175 -13.34 1.39 12.46
CA LYS A 175 -13.80 0.54 13.56
C LYS A 175 -13.74 1.29 14.88
N ASN A 176 -14.89 1.46 15.50
CA ASN A 176 -14.96 1.98 16.86
C ASN A 176 -14.54 0.86 17.81
N LEU A 177 -13.52 1.16 18.61
CA LEU A 177 -12.95 0.28 19.59
C LEU A 177 -13.33 0.76 20.99
N SER A 178 -13.88 -0.15 21.78
CA SER A 178 -14.16 0.06 23.20
C SER A 178 -13.63 -1.15 23.97
N GLU A 179 -13.26 -0.94 25.24
CA GLU A 179 -12.75 -2.04 26.08
C GLU A 179 -13.73 -3.21 26.18
N GLN A 180 -15.04 -2.95 26.11
CA GLN A 180 -16.05 -4.02 26.14
C GLN A 180 -15.90 -5.01 24.98
N LYS A 181 -15.43 -4.57 23.81
CA LYS A 181 -15.21 -5.44 22.64
C LYS A 181 -13.96 -6.33 22.76
N MET A 182 -13.12 -6.09 23.76
CA MET A 182 -11.91 -6.88 24.03
C MET A 182 -12.13 -7.89 25.16
N LYS A 183 -13.27 -7.83 25.84
CA LYS A 183 -13.67 -8.80 26.86
C LYS A 183 -14.31 -10.00 26.15
N TRP A 184 -13.54 -11.06 26.00
CA TRP A 184 -14.00 -12.36 25.51
C TRP A 184 -14.23 -13.31 26.67
#